data_AF-A0A0S8AIM0-F1
#
_entry.id   AF-A0A0S8AIM0-F1
#
_cell.length_a   1.000
_cell.length_b   1.000
_cell.length_c   1.000
_cell.angle_alpha   90.00
_cell.angle_beta   90.00
_cell.angle_gamma   90.00
#
_symmetry.space_group_name_H-M   'P 1'
#
loop_
_entity.id
_entity.type
_entity.pdbx_description
1 polymer ?
#
loop_
_entity_poly.entity_id
_entity_poly.type
_entity_poly.pdbx_seq_one_letter_code
_entity_poly.pdbx_strand_id
1 'polypeptide(L)'
;KDAGREIIMLDTRKGTYHSIPADESTKAVRWLNPPDEVLALSTDIKRFTIGTFVTYKLSRLKGRQGDLFFQREFYFPTRRLDLEFSSAWLYQGIRPVHETVLTPEYHNPPAVVPYIYFKTVDPVTGIGEEVMKLDSQRFNVSASWSPDGSRLAVANDDGLLIIENTGGPSEHSMPVNYEIRGQHPSWNPEGSQIYLGGWMVRSDGEAVAELVRDAFNSIGLWSPDGEKLAVMTESKTFIFDSIHPSFHAPDRPLDDELMNVRDKLRLLKGLFTDGLILNSEFDVRRAKLFEKIGGDGK
;
A
#
# COMPACT_ATOMS: atom_id res chain seq x y z
N LYS A 1 -1.57 -13.27 -34.61
CA LYS A 1 -1.55 -13.94 -33.29
C LYS A 1 -1.23 -12.84 -32.31
N ASP A 2 -2.23 -12.34 -31.59
CA ASP A 2 -2.04 -11.27 -30.61
C ASP A 2 -0.98 -11.74 -29.61
N ALA A 3 0.14 -11.02 -29.57
CA ALA A 3 1.11 -11.17 -28.51
C ALA A 3 0.42 -10.64 -27.25
N GLY A 4 0.02 -11.55 -26.36
CA GLY A 4 -0.56 -11.18 -25.07
C GLY A 4 0.38 -10.25 -24.30
N ARG A 5 -0.17 -9.56 -23.29
CA ARG A 5 0.61 -8.64 -22.48
C ARG A 5 1.72 -9.39 -21.73
N GLU A 6 2.88 -8.76 -21.61
CA GLU A 6 4.02 -9.34 -20.90
C GLU A 6 4.55 -8.36 -19.85
N ILE A 7 5.03 -8.91 -18.75
CA ILE A 7 5.80 -8.20 -17.73
C ILE A 7 7.27 -8.41 -18.04
N ILE A 8 8.01 -7.32 -18.22
CA ILE A 8 9.44 -7.36 -18.51
C ILE A 8 10.23 -7.14 -17.23
N MET A 9 11.02 -8.15 -16.86
CA MET A 9 11.89 -8.13 -15.70
C MET A 9 13.31 -7.81 -16.16
N LEU A 10 13.80 -6.62 -15.82
CA LEU A 10 15.11 -6.13 -16.25
C LEU A 10 16.15 -6.28 -15.12
N ASP A 11 17.23 -7.01 -15.39
CA ASP A 11 18.45 -6.98 -14.57
C ASP A 11 19.34 -5.84 -15.10
N THR A 12 19.33 -4.72 -14.40
CA THR A 12 20.08 -3.52 -14.78
C THR A 12 21.59 -3.68 -14.64
N ARG A 13 22.07 -4.63 -13.83
CA ARG A 13 23.51 -4.89 -13.65
C ARG A 13 24.07 -5.72 -14.79
N LYS A 14 23.30 -6.73 -15.23
CA LYS A 14 23.69 -7.62 -16.32
C LYS A 14 23.23 -7.14 -17.69
N GLY A 15 22.32 -6.17 -17.75
CA GLY A 15 21.72 -5.70 -19.00
C GLY A 15 20.84 -6.75 -19.68
N THR A 16 20.30 -7.70 -18.90
CA THR A 16 19.49 -8.82 -19.40
C THR A 16 18.04 -8.63 -18.99
N TYR A 17 17.11 -9.20 -19.75
CA TYR A 17 15.71 -9.24 -19.37
C TYR A 17 15.10 -10.63 -19.56
N HIS A 18 14.02 -10.91 -18.83
CA HIS A 18 13.13 -12.02 -19.10
C HIS A 18 11.68 -11.54 -19.06
N SER A 19 10.79 -12.23 -19.79
CA SER A 19 9.37 -11.90 -19.81
C SER A 19 8.53 -12.93 -19.05
N ILE A 20 7.51 -12.44 -18.38
CA ILE A 20 6.47 -13.22 -17.70
C ILE A 20 5.16 -12.91 -18.43
N PRO A 21 4.45 -13.92 -18.97
CA PRO A 21 3.13 -13.69 -19.56
C PRO A 21 2.18 -13.10 -18.52
N ALA A 22 1.39 -12.11 -18.92
CA ALA A 22 0.43 -11.44 -18.05
C ALA A 22 -0.93 -11.30 -18.70
N ASP A 23 -1.94 -11.07 -17.87
CA ASP A 23 -3.29 -10.76 -18.35
C ASP A 23 -3.27 -9.41 -19.08
N GLU A 24 -4.06 -9.27 -20.15
CA GLU A 24 -4.16 -8.01 -20.89
C GLU A 24 -4.60 -6.84 -19.99
N SER A 25 -5.42 -7.13 -18.99
CA SER A 25 -5.94 -6.19 -18.02
C SER A 25 -4.96 -5.84 -16.89
N THR A 26 -3.76 -6.42 -16.83
CA THR A 26 -2.71 -6.09 -15.84
C THR A 26 -2.36 -4.60 -15.90
N LYS A 27 -2.46 -3.87 -14.78
CA LYS A 27 -2.16 -2.43 -14.70
C LYS A 27 -0.94 -2.11 -13.86
N ALA A 28 -0.66 -2.93 -12.86
CA ALA A 28 0.46 -2.72 -11.96
C ALA A 28 1.13 -4.04 -11.61
N VAL A 29 2.41 -3.95 -11.31
CA VAL A 29 3.23 -5.06 -10.84
C VAL A 29 4.03 -4.62 -9.62
N ARG A 30 4.22 -5.53 -8.69
CA ARG A 30 5.05 -5.35 -7.51
C ARG A 30 5.85 -6.62 -7.27
N TRP A 31 7.08 -6.45 -6.81
CA TRP A 31 7.86 -7.58 -6.33
C TRP A 31 7.22 -8.12 -5.05
N LEU A 32 7.06 -9.43 -4.98
CA LEU A 32 7.04 -10.11 -3.70
C LEU A 32 8.49 -10.40 -3.31
N ASN A 33 8.74 -10.62 -2.03
CA ASN A 33 10.03 -11.13 -1.60
C ASN A 33 9.82 -12.60 -1.18
N PRO A 34 10.63 -13.54 -1.69
CA PRO A 34 11.82 -13.35 -2.55
C PRO A 34 11.51 -12.85 -3.99
N PRO A 35 12.48 -12.20 -4.65
CA PRO A 35 12.31 -11.43 -5.89
C PRO A 35 12.24 -12.33 -7.15
N ASP A 36 11.75 -13.55 -7.02
CA ASP A 36 11.44 -14.44 -8.15
C ASP A 36 9.93 -14.52 -8.41
N GLU A 37 9.13 -13.90 -7.55
CA GLU A 37 7.68 -13.82 -7.64
C GLU A 37 7.22 -12.37 -7.78
N VAL A 38 6.25 -12.17 -8.67
CA VAL A 38 5.68 -10.86 -8.95
C VAL A 38 4.19 -10.91 -8.63
N LEU A 39 3.75 -9.96 -7.83
CA LEU A 39 2.34 -9.66 -7.69
C LEU A 39 1.90 -8.87 -8.92
N ALA A 40 0.98 -9.44 -9.70
CA ALA A 40 0.31 -8.76 -10.79
C ALA A 40 -1.08 -8.34 -10.35
N LEU A 41 -1.39 -7.09 -10.63
CA LEU A 41 -2.68 -6.50 -10.37
C LEU A 41 -3.36 -6.16 -11.69
N SER A 42 -4.50 -6.79 -11.94
CA SER A 42 -5.28 -6.70 -13.16
C SER A 42 -6.65 -6.10 -12.89
N THR A 43 -7.09 -5.19 -13.76
CA THR A 43 -8.38 -4.51 -13.63
C THR A 43 -9.17 -4.50 -14.93
N ASP A 44 -10.38 -5.05 -14.85
CA ASP A 44 -11.36 -5.03 -15.93
C ASP A 44 -12.45 -4.00 -15.60
N ILE A 45 -12.71 -3.06 -16.51
CA ILE A 45 -13.67 -1.97 -16.30
C ILE A 45 -14.84 -2.12 -17.27
N LYS A 46 -16.05 -2.29 -16.73
CA LYS A 46 -17.29 -2.35 -17.50
C LYS A 46 -18.18 -1.16 -17.16
N ARG A 47 -18.39 -0.28 -18.15
CA ARG A 47 -19.20 0.93 -17.99
C ARG A 47 -20.64 0.69 -18.42
N PHE A 48 -21.58 1.13 -17.60
CA PHE A 48 -23.02 1.05 -17.86
C PHE A 48 -23.69 2.40 -17.68
N THR A 49 -24.97 2.49 -18.03
CA THR A 49 -25.77 3.70 -17.89
C THR A 49 -25.82 4.19 -16.43
N ILE A 50 -25.92 3.27 -15.47
CA ILE A 50 -26.12 3.63 -14.06
C ILE A 50 -24.81 3.73 -13.26
N GLY A 51 -23.68 3.30 -13.80
CA GLY A 51 -22.40 3.31 -13.09
C GLY A 51 -21.33 2.47 -13.79
N THR A 52 -20.25 2.19 -13.07
CA THR A 52 -19.11 1.41 -13.56
C THR A 52 -18.85 0.24 -12.63
N PHE A 53 -18.69 -0.95 -13.20
CA PHE A 53 -18.21 -2.13 -12.50
C PHE A 53 -16.71 -2.29 -12.76
N VAL A 54 -15.95 -2.55 -11.70
CA VAL A 54 -14.52 -2.81 -11.75
C VAL A 54 -14.27 -4.18 -11.16
N THR A 55 -13.74 -5.11 -11.97
CA THR A 55 -13.23 -6.37 -11.47
C THR A 55 -11.75 -6.20 -11.17
N TYR A 56 -11.38 -6.43 -9.91
CA TYR A 56 -10.02 -6.36 -9.40
C TYR A 56 -9.50 -7.78 -9.18
N LYS A 57 -8.35 -8.11 -9.76
CA LYS A 57 -7.72 -9.44 -9.66
C LYS A 57 -6.28 -9.29 -9.20
N LEU A 58 -5.92 -10.03 -8.15
CA LEU A 58 -4.53 -10.16 -7.72
C LEU A 58 -4.04 -11.57 -8.02
N SER A 59 -2.96 -11.63 -8.77
CA SER A 59 -2.31 -12.87 -9.15
C SER A 59 -0.86 -12.86 -8.73
N ARG A 60 -0.38 -14.01 -8.27
CA ARG A 60 1.03 -14.26 -8.01
C ARG A 60 1.62 -14.96 -9.22
N LEU A 61 2.63 -14.36 -9.82
CA LEU A 61 3.26 -14.86 -11.04
C LEU A 61 4.69 -15.28 -10.77
N LYS A 62 5.05 -16.47 -11.27
CA LYS A 62 6.39 -17.05 -11.20
C LYS A 62 6.74 -17.71 -12.53
N GLY A 63 7.60 -17.07 -13.32
CA GLY A 63 7.95 -17.55 -14.66
C GLY A 63 6.72 -17.64 -15.57
N ARG A 64 6.25 -18.86 -15.86
CA ARG A 64 5.02 -19.10 -16.66
C ARG A 64 3.82 -19.55 -15.82
N GLN A 65 4.01 -19.75 -14.52
CA GLN A 65 2.96 -20.13 -13.61
C GLN A 65 2.33 -18.87 -13.03
N GLY A 66 1.02 -18.89 -12.86
CA GLY A 66 0.26 -17.78 -12.30
C GLY A 66 -0.91 -18.30 -11.47
N ASP A 67 -0.97 -17.89 -10.21
CA ASP A 67 -2.03 -18.25 -9.29
C ASP A 67 -2.89 -17.02 -9.02
N LEU A 68 -4.18 -17.06 -9.36
CA LEU A 68 -5.16 -16.06 -8.92
C LEU A 68 -5.54 -16.39 -7.48
N PHE A 69 -5.20 -15.51 -6.54
CA PHE A 69 -5.51 -15.72 -5.12
C PHE A 69 -6.60 -14.78 -4.58
N PHE A 70 -6.87 -13.67 -5.27
CA PHE A 70 -7.92 -12.74 -4.89
C PHE A 70 -8.61 -12.14 -6.11
N GLN A 71 -9.95 -12.13 -6.08
CA GLN A 71 -10.78 -11.45 -7.06
C GLN A 71 -11.98 -10.81 -6.37
N ARG A 72 -12.25 -9.56 -6.71
CA ARG A 72 -13.41 -8.82 -6.22
C ARG A 72 -14.00 -7.94 -7.31
N GLU A 73 -15.32 -7.76 -7.28
CA GLU A 73 -16.00 -6.82 -8.15
C GLU A 73 -16.55 -5.66 -7.31
N PHE A 74 -16.35 -4.44 -7.79
CA PHE A 74 -16.79 -3.21 -7.14
C PHE A 74 -17.70 -2.44 -8.08
N TYR A 75 -18.75 -1.85 -7.51
CA TYR A 75 -19.66 -0.96 -8.21
C TYR A 75 -19.40 0.48 -7.78
N PHE A 76 -19.23 1.36 -8.77
CA PHE A 76 -19.09 2.79 -8.56
C PHE A 76 -20.24 3.54 -9.23
N PRO A 77 -20.91 4.47 -8.52
CA PRO A 77 -22.02 5.25 -9.06
C PRO A 77 -21.53 6.41 -9.96
N THR A 78 -20.48 6.19 -10.75
CA THR A 78 -19.93 7.14 -11.72
C THR A 78 -19.60 6.42 -13.03
N ARG A 79 -19.70 7.15 -14.15
CA ARG A 79 -19.15 6.71 -15.46
C ARG A 79 -17.73 7.20 -15.70
N ARG A 80 -17.34 8.27 -15.00
CA ARG A 80 -16.00 8.87 -15.00
C ARG A 80 -15.21 8.26 -13.86
N LEU A 81 -14.99 6.96 -13.97
CA LEU A 81 -13.94 6.32 -13.20
C LEU A 81 -12.65 6.68 -13.94
N ASP A 82 -12.05 7.80 -13.53
CA ASP A 82 -10.87 8.34 -14.19
C ASP A 82 -9.71 7.34 -14.03
N LEU A 83 -8.72 7.36 -14.93
CA LEU A 83 -7.55 6.48 -14.84
C LEU A 83 -6.82 6.65 -13.50
N GLU A 84 -6.84 7.87 -12.95
CA GLU A 84 -6.27 8.22 -11.65
C GLU A 84 -6.89 7.47 -10.46
N PHE A 85 -8.18 7.14 -10.54
CA PHE A 85 -8.85 6.33 -9.52
C PHE A 85 -8.27 4.91 -9.46
N SER A 86 -8.05 4.31 -10.63
CA SER A 86 -7.37 3.03 -10.67
C SER A 86 -5.96 3.17 -10.14
N SER A 87 -5.19 4.20 -10.52
CA SER A 87 -3.83 4.35 -9.99
C SER A 87 -3.78 4.54 -8.49
N ALA A 88 -4.68 5.31 -7.87
CA ALA A 88 -4.72 5.46 -6.40
C ALA A 88 -4.93 4.11 -5.67
N TRP A 89 -5.71 3.20 -6.26
CA TRP A 89 -5.91 1.83 -5.76
C TRP A 89 -4.76 0.89 -6.14
N LEU A 90 -4.12 1.08 -7.31
CA LEU A 90 -2.97 0.31 -7.79
C LEU A 90 -1.65 0.72 -7.11
N TYR A 91 -1.58 1.92 -6.53
CA TYR A 91 -0.45 2.42 -5.74
C TYR A 91 -0.46 1.92 -4.30
N GLN A 92 -1.57 1.31 -3.86
CA GLN A 92 -1.65 0.77 -2.51
C GLN A 92 -0.61 -0.34 -2.33
N GLY A 93 0.27 -0.11 -1.38
CA GLY A 93 1.47 -0.92 -1.19
C GLY A 93 1.20 -2.28 -0.56
N ILE A 94 2.23 -3.11 -0.59
CA ILE A 94 2.32 -4.29 0.28
C ILE A 94 2.63 -3.78 1.68
N ARG A 95 1.87 -4.21 2.69
CA ARG A 95 2.20 -3.96 4.10
C ARG A 95 3.58 -4.57 4.39
N PRO A 96 4.59 -3.75 4.72
CA PRO A 96 5.91 -4.28 5.04
C PRO A 96 5.83 -5.27 6.21
N VAL A 97 6.78 -6.22 6.25
CA VAL A 97 6.86 -7.32 7.24
C VAL A 97 5.74 -8.35 7.16
N HIS A 98 4.48 -7.94 7.12
CA HIS A 98 3.32 -8.83 6.98
C HIS A 98 3.21 -9.45 5.58
N GLU A 99 3.74 -8.76 4.57
CA GLU A 99 3.68 -9.17 3.15
C GLU A 99 2.25 -9.35 2.64
N THR A 100 1.33 -8.55 3.16
CA THR A 100 -0.09 -8.56 2.76
C THR A 100 -0.39 -7.38 1.85
N VAL A 101 -1.29 -7.58 0.89
CA VAL A 101 -1.64 -6.58 -0.13
C VAL A 101 -2.78 -5.73 0.37
N LEU A 102 -2.63 -4.40 0.39
CA LEU A 102 -3.73 -3.50 0.74
C LEU A 102 -4.76 -3.45 -0.39
N THR A 103 -6.02 -3.62 -0.03
CA THR A 103 -7.19 -3.60 -0.91
C THR A 103 -8.26 -2.71 -0.29
N PRO A 104 -8.58 -1.56 -0.88
CA PRO A 104 -9.68 -0.73 -0.42
C PRO A 104 -11.00 -1.28 -0.98
N GLU A 105 -12.09 -1.09 -0.25
CA GLU A 105 -13.43 -1.50 -0.65
C GLU A 105 -14.41 -0.34 -0.38
N TYR A 106 -14.97 0.27 -1.43
CA TYR A 106 -15.96 1.33 -1.28
C TYR A 106 -17.37 0.74 -1.12
N HIS A 107 -18.08 1.21 -0.10
CA HIS A 107 -19.44 0.81 0.22
C HIS A 107 -20.34 2.03 0.23
N ASN A 108 -21.44 1.95 -0.52
CA ASN A 108 -22.47 2.98 -0.60
C ASN A 108 -23.86 2.39 -0.28
N PRO A 109 -24.12 1.99 0.98
CA PRO A 109 -25.42 1.51 1.41
C PRO A 109 -26.44 2.68 1.47
N PRO A 110 -27.74 2.44 1.17
CA PRO A 110 -28.74 3.50 1.05
C PRO A 110 -29.10 4.24 2.36
N ALA A 111 -28.69 3.73 3.52
CA ALA A 111 -29.15 4.20 4.84
C ALA A 111 -28.02 4.60 5.80
N VAL A 112 -26.77 4.61 5.33
CA VAL A 112 -25.59 4.93 6.14
C VAL A 112 -24.63 5.77 5.30
N VAL A 113 -23.79 6.57 5.96
CA VAL A 113 -22.75 7.34 5.26
C VAL A 113 -21.89 6.36 4.45
N PRO A 114 -21.61 6.63 3.16
CA PRO A 114 -20.68 5.81 2.40
C PRO A 114 -19.32 5.77 3.08
N TYR A 115 -18.63 4.65 2.95
CA TYR A 115 -17.35 4.44 3.61
C TYR A 115 -16.44 3.55 2.78
N ILE A 116 -15.16 3.58 3.13
CA ILE A 116 -14.12 2.74 2.55
C ILE A 116 -13.57 1.85 3.64
N TYR A 117 -13.60 0.53 3.43
CA TYR A 117 -12.81 -0.40 4.22
C TYR A 117 -11.45 -0.58 3.56
N PHE A 118 -10.39 -0.31 4.29
CA PHE A 118 -9.07 -0.76 3.92
C PHE A 118 -8.86 -2.14 4.55
N LYS A 119 -8.65 -3.13 3.69
CA LYS A 119 -8.33 -4.50 4.09
C LYS A 119 -6.96 -4.86 3.58
N THR A 120 -6.29 -5.80 4.24
CA THR A 120 -5.14 -6.47 3.66
C THR A 120 -5.46 -7.91 3.34
N VAL A 121 -4.99 -8.41 2.21
CA VAL A 121 -5.12 -9.81 1.81
C VAL A 121 -3.76 -10.44 1.71
N ASP A 122 -3.57 -11.56 2.39
CA ASP A 122 -2.34 -12.33 2.31
C ASP A 122 -2.25 -13.08 0.96
N PRO A 123 -1.20 -12.85 0.14
CA PRO A 123 -1.06 -13.50 -1.16
C PRO A 123 -0.74 -15.00 -1.07
N VAL A 124 -0.32 -15.49 0.09
CA VAL A 124 0.04 -16.90 0.32
C VAL A 124 -1.12 -17.65 0.95
N THR A 125 -1.74 -17.09 1.99
CA THR A 125 -2.81 -17.78 2.73
C THR A 125 -4.22 -17.41 2.25
N GLY A 126 -4.38 -16.30 1.51
CA GLY A 126 -5.68 -15.76 1.10
C GLY A 126 -6.47 -15.09 2.23
N ILE A 127 -5.93 -15.07 3.46
CA ILE A 127 -6.61 -14.51 4.63
C ILE A 127 -6.68 -12.98 4.48
N GLY A 128 -7.88 -12.44 4.68
CA GLY A 128 -8.16 -11.01 4.67
C GLY A 128 -8.32 -10.45 6.08
N GLU A 129 -7.78 -9.26 6.32
CA GLU A 129 -7.88 -8.55 7.60
C GLU A 129 -8.33 -7.11 7.38
N GLU A 130 -9.24 -6.61 8.22
CA GLU A 130 -9.60 -5.20 8.22
C GLU A 130 -8.52 -4.38 8.93
N VAL A 131 -8.15 -3.25 8.34
CA VAL A 131 -7.12 -2.35 8.86
C VAL A 131 -7.73 -1.04 9.31
N MET A 132 -8.57 -0.44 8.47
CA MET A 132 -9.16 0.87 8.71
C MET A 132 -10.55 0.94 8.09
N LYS A 133 -11.47 1.63 8.77
CA LYS A 133 -12.71 2.10 8.18
C LYS A 133 -12.70 3.62 8.10
N LEU A 134 -12.86 4.15 6.90
CA LEU A 134 -12.95 5.58 6.65
C LEU A 134 -14.35 5.93 6.14
N ASP A 135 -15.12 6.67 6.95
CA ASP A 135 -16.36 7.27 6.46
C ASP A 135 -16.03 8.36 5.44
N SER A 136 -16.45 8.15 4.19
CA SER A 136 -16.13 9.03 3.07
C SER A 136 -17.18 8.89 1.97
N GLN A 137 -17.78 10.03 1.58
CA GLN A 137 -18.67 10.08 0.43
C GLN A 137 -17.93 9.96 -0.91
N ARG A 138 -16.61 10.09 -0.89
CA ARG A 138 -15.76 9.96 -2.08
C ARG A 138 -14.92 8.70 -2.00
N PHE A 139 -14.74 8.06 -3.14
CA PHE A 139 -13.88 6.88 -3.27
C PHE A 139 -12.44 7.23 -3.65
N ASN A 140 -12.14 8.49 -4.00
CA ASN A 140 -10.80 8.92 -4.40
C ASN A 140 -9.91 9.12 -3.17
N VAL A 141 -9.30 8.03 -2.71
CA VAL A 141 -8.37 7.99 -1.59
C VAL A 141 -7.13 7.21 -1.98
N SER A 142 -6.00 7.68 -1.50
CA SER A 142 -4.71 7.02 -1.65
C SER A 142 -4.20 6.63 -0.27
N ALA A 143 -3.52 5.49 -0.18
CA ALA A 143 -3.03 4.97 1.08
C ALA A 143 -1.60 4.42 0.93
N SER A 144 -0.80 4.60 1.97
CA SER A 144 0.59 4.17 2.00
C SER A 144 0.98 3.71 3.40
N TRP A 145 1.61 2.53 3.46
CA TRP A 145 2.13 1.95 4.69
C TRP A 145 3.42 2.64 5.11
N SER A 146 3.59 2.83 6.41
CA SER A 146 4.91 3.13 6.97
C SER A 146 5.87 1.97 6.71
N PRO A 147 7.20 2.21 6.68
CA PRO A 147 8.19 1.18 6.31
C PRO A 147 8.22 -0.05 7.24
N ASP A 148 7.78 0.11 8.49
CA ASP A 148 7.63 -0.96 9.47
C ASP A 148 6.26 -1.66 9.41
N GLY A 149 5.32 -1.15 8.60
CA GLY A 149 3.95 -1.67 8.47
C GLY A 149 3.08 -1.43 9.71
N SER A 150 3.50 -0.57 10.64
CA SER A 150 2.75 -0.26 11.87
C SER A 150 1.70 0.83 11.64
N ARG A 151 1.87 1.69 10.65
CA ARG A 151 0.98 2.82 10.35
C ARG A 151 0.50 2.83 8.91
N LEU A 152 -0.72 3.31 8.71
CA LEU A 152 -1.29 3.59 7.41
C LEU A 152 -1.57 5.09 7.29
N ALA A 153 -0.98 5.74 6.30
CA ALA A 153 -1.34 7.10 5.91
C ALA A 153 -2.41 7.04 4.81
N VAL A 154 -3.54 7.72 5.00
CA VAL A 154 -4.61 7.83 4.02
C VAL A 154 -4.85 9.30 3.69
N ALA A 155 -4.84 9.64 2.40
CA ALA A 155 -4.97 11.02 1.95
C ALA A 155 -5.85 11.18 0.69
N ASN A 156 -6.39 12.39 0.53
CA ASN A 156 -7.14 12.79 -0.67
C ASN A 156 -6.97 14.28 -1.03
N ASP A 157 -7.48 14.66 -2.20
CA ASP A 157 -7.38 16.03 -2.73
C ASP A 157 -8.25 17.06 -2.00
N ASP A 158 -9.21 16.62 -1.18
CA ASP A 158 -10.07 17.52 -0.42
C ASP A 158 -9.40 18.02 0.88
N GLY A 159 -8.15 17.63 1.12
CA GLY A 159 -7.39 18.05 2.30
C GLY A 159 -7.42 17.05 3.45
N LEU A 160 -7.80 15.79 3.17
CA LEU A 160 -7.71 14.71 4.14
C LEU A 160 -6.26 14.20 4.22
N LEU A 161 -5.73 14.15 5.42
CA LEU A 161 -4.62 13.26 5.78
C LEU A 161 -4.92 12.65 7.15
N ILE A 162 -5.02 11.32 7.18
CA ILE A 162 -5.16 10.53 8.41
C ILE A 162 -3.95 9.61 8.50
N ILE A 163 -3.35 9.54 9.69
CA ILE A 163 -2.34 8.54 10.03
C ILE A 163 -2.95 7.65 11.12
N GLU A 164 -3.03 6.35 10.84
CA GLU A 164 -3.63 5.37 11.74
C GLU A 164 -2.64 4.26 12.11
N ASN A 165 -2.59 3.91 13.40
CA ASN A 165 -1.83 2.76 13.91
C ASN A 165 -2.60 1.45 13.67
N THR A 166 -1.89 0.41 13.24
CA THR A 166 -2.50 -0.83 12.69
C THR A 166 -2.27 -2.07 13.55
N GLY A 167 -2.24 -1.89 14.88
CA GLY A 167 -1.90 -2.90 15.88
C GLY A 167 -2.89 -3.05 17.05
N GLY A 168 -4.06 -2.42 16.98
CA GLY A 168 -5.08 -2.46 18.03
C GLY A 168 -6.36 -1.76 17.59
N PRO A 169 -7.43 -1.74 18.42
CA PRO A 169 -8.67 -1.04 18.08
C PRO A 169 -8.36 0.41 17.68
N SER A 170 -9.10 0.88 16.67
CA SER A 170 -8.95 2.10 15.85
C SER A 170 -8.97 3.45 16.61
N GLU A 171 -8.66 3.46 17.90
CA GLU A 171 -8.80 4.61 18.80
C GLU A 171 -7.74 5.71 18.61
N HIS A 172 -6.73 5.50 17.74
CA HIS A 172 -5.60 6.41 17.58
C HIS A 172 -5.46 6.88 16.12
N SER A 173 -6.57 7.25 15.50
CA SER A 173 -6.53 8.07 14.29
C SER A 173 -6.03 9.45 14.67
N MET A 174 -4.96 9.92 14.03
CA MET A 174 -4.47 11.29 14.18
C MET A 174 -5.00 12.12 13.01
N PRO A 175 -6.15 12.83 13.16
CA PRO A 175 -6.59 13.77 12.14
C PRO A 175 -5.56 14.90 12.07
N VAL A 176 -4.98 15.08 10.89
CA VAL A 176 -4.05 16.18 10.66
C VAL A 176 -4.85 17.47 10.55
N ASN A 177 -4.58 18.45 11.43
CA ASN A 177 -5.31 19.73 11.53
C ASN A 177 -5.03 20.71 10.38
N TYR A 178 -4.53 20.24 9.24
CA TYR A 178 -4.15 21.07 8.11
C TYR A 178 -4.89 20.58 6.84
N GLU A 179 -5.42 21.51 6.04
CA GLU A 179 -5.94 21.22 4.69
C GLU A 179 -4.79 20.90 3.71
N ILE A 180 -4.00 19.86 4.00
CA ILE A 180 -2.96 19.40 3.07
C ILE A 180 -3.65 18.57 1.99
N ARG A 181 -3.85 19.20 0.84
CA ARG A 181 -4.47 18.57 -0.33
C ARG A 181 -3.44 17.77 -1.09
N GLY A 182 -3.76 16.51 -1.37
CA GLY A 182 -3.04 15.74 -2.35
C GLY A 182 -3.31 14.24 -2.27
N GLN A 183 -2.75 13.53 -3.23
CA GLN A 183 -2.75 12.07 -3.29
C GLN A 183 -1.33 11.52 -3.14
N HIS A 184 -1.25 10.21 -2.89
CA HIS A 184 -0.02 9.43 -2.84
C HIS A 184 0.92 9.82 -1.70
N PRO A 185 0.49 9.67 -0.42
CA PRO A 185 1.36 9.92 0.72
C PRO A 185 2.60 9.01 0.63
N SER A 186 3.78 9.58 0.83
CA SER A 186 5.06 8.87 0.67
C SER A 186 5.91 8.98 1.93
N TRP A 187 6.00 7.89 2.67
CA TRP A 187 6.82 7.81 3.88
C TRP A 187 8.31 7.83 3.53
N ASN A 188 9.10 8.54 4.32
CA ASN A 188 10.54 8.37 4.28
C ASN A 188 10.92 6.94 4.76
N PRO A 189 12.12 6.44 4.41
CA PRO A 189 12.56 5.09 4.79
C PRO A 189 12.61 4.87 6.29
N GLU A 190 12.68 5.95 7.08
CA GLU A 190 12.66 5.94 8.55
C GLU A 190 11.26 5.94 9.17
N GLY A 191 10.22 6.22 8.39
CA GLY A 191 8.84 6.27 8.86
C GLY A 191 8.54 7.45 9.79
N SER A 192 9.42 8.45 9.88
CA SER A 192 9.24 9.64 10.72
C SER A 192 8.62 10.83 9.99
N GLN A 193 8.60 10.78 8.66
CA GLN A 193 8.06 11.84 7.81
C GLN A 193 7.29 11.28 6.62
N ILE A 194 6.31 12.05 6.16
CA ILE A 194 5.47 11.79 4.99
C ILE A 194 5.57 13.00 4.08
N TYR A 195 5.84 12.75 2.80
CA TYR A 195 5.60 13.73 1.76
C TYR A 195 4.17 13.61 1.23
N LEU A 196 3.46 14.74 1.10
CA LEU A 196 2.12 14.80 0.49
C LEU A 196 1.87 16.18 -0.11
N GLY A 197 1.50 16.24 -1.39
CA GLY A 197 0.96 17.46 -2.00
C GLY A 197 1.88 18.69 -1.95
N GLY A 198 3.20 18.49 -1.96
CA GLY A 198 4.18 19.57 -1.79
C GLY A 198 4.65 19.79 -0.34
N TRP A 199 4.02 19.15 0.64
CA TRP A 199 4.32 19.31 2.06
C TRP A 199 5.14 18.15 2.62
N MET A 200 5.98 18.48 3.59
CA MET A 200 6.59 17.53 4.52
C MET A 200 5.78 17.53 5.82
N VAL A 201 5.31 16.36 6.22
CA VAL A 201 4.51 16.14 7.43
C VAL A 201 5.22 15.13 8.31
N ARG A 202 5.23 15.32 9.62
CA ARG A 202 5.74 14.33 10.57
C ARG A 202 4.79 13.15 10.70
N SER A 203 5.30 12.03 11.17
CA SER A 203 4.50 10.82 11.46
C SER A 203 3.44 11.03 12.54
N ASP A 204 3.59 12.07 13.37
CA ASP A 204 2.58 12.52 14.35
C ASP A 204 1.54 13.48 13.76
N GLY A 205 1.59 13.72 12.44
CA GLY A 205 0.64 14.58 11.73
C GLY A 205 0.98 16.07 11.74
N GLU A 206 2.06 16.51 12.38
CA GLU A 206 2.44 17.92 12.36
C GLU A 206 3.09 18.30 11.00
N ALA A 207 2.56 19.34 10.34
CA ALA A 207 3.17 19.88 9.13
C ALA A 207 4.51 20.56 9.46
N VAL A 208 5.57 20.16 8.77
CA VAL A 208 6.94 20.66 9.01
C VAL A 208 7.29 21.80 8.07
N ALA A 209 7.06 21.61 6.77
CA ALA A 209 7.50 22.54 5.73
C ALA A 209 6.73 22.37 4.43
N GLU A 210 6.47 23.47 3.74
CA GLU A 210 6.07 23.47 2.33
C GLU A 210 7.32 23.44 1.46
N LEU A 211 7.51 22.37 0.68
CA LEU A 211 8.66 22.19 -0.21
C LEU A 211 8.38 22.73 -1.62
N VAL A 212 7.17 22.49 -2.12
CA VAL A 212 6.74 22.92 -3.46
C VAL A 212 5.31 23.44 -3.36
N ARG A 213 5.10 24.70 -3.75
CA ARG A 213 3.77 25.32 -3.78
C ARG A 213 2.89 24.70 -4.86
N ASP A 214 1.59 24.63 -4.56
CA ASP A 214 0.54 24.19 -5.49
C ASP A 214 0.80 22.82 -6.14
N ALA A 215 1.42 21.90 -5.38
CA ALA A 215 1.87 20.60 -5.86
C ALA A 215 0.95 19.44 -5.43
N PHE A 216 -0.37 19.65 -5.36
CA PHE A 216 -1.34 18.66 -4.87
C PHE A 216 -1.34 17.33 -5.68
N ASN A 217 -1.03 17.37 -6.98
CA ASN A 217 -0.92 16.19 -7.86
C ASN A 217 0.50 15.58 -7.93
N SER A 218 1.42 16.02 -7.07
CA SER A 218 2.82 15.58 -7.14
C SER A 218 3.07 14.24 -6.44
N ILE A 219 4.12 13.54 -6.88
CA ILE A 219 4.58 12.29 -6.28
C ILE A 219 5.96 12.51 -5.67
N GLY A 220 6.13 12.10 -4.41
CA GLY A 220 7.42 12.12 -3.71
C GLY A 220 8.08 10.75 -3.71
N LEU A 221 9.35 10.68 -4.11
CA LEU A 221 10.17 9.48 -4.12
C LEU A 221 11.43 9.70 -3.28
N TRP A 222 11.52 8.96 -2.17
CA TRP A 222 12.66 9.04 -1.26
C TRP A 222 13.83 8.20 -1.76
N SER A 223 15.05 8.66 -1.50
CA SER A 223 16.23 7.80 -1.58
C SER A 223 16.17 6.72 -0.48
N PRO A 224 16.79 5.54 -0.67
CA PRO A 224 16.75 4.46 0.32
C PRO A 224 17.32 4.82 1.69
N ASP A 225 18.26 5.76 1.74
CA ASP A 225 18.84 6.31 2.97
C ASP A 225 17.99 7.43 3.60
N GLY A 226 16.95 7.90 2.92
CA GLY A 226 16.07 8.98 3.38
C GLY A 226 16.67 10.38 3.30
N GLU A 227 17.89 10.54 2.78
CA GLU A 227 18.59 11.83 2.74
C GLU A 227 18.14 12.74 1.59
N LYS A 228 17.42 12.18 0.60
CA LYS A 228 16.97 12.88 -0.60
C LYS A 228 15.52 12.57 -0.91
N LEU A 229 14.87 13.55 -1.53
CA LEU A 229 13.51 13.43 -2.03
C LEU A 229 13.43 13.98 -3.45
N ALA A 230 13.01 13.15 -4.39
CA ALA A 230 12.59 13.60 -5.71
C ALA A 230 11.08 13.89 -5.70
N VAL A 231 10.70 15.11 -6.03
CA VAL A 231 9.30 15.52 -6.21
C VAL A 231 9.01 15.66 -7.69
N MET A 232 8.09 14.85 -8.19
CA MET A 232 7.63 14.88 -9.56
C MET A 232 6.28 15.60 -9.65
N THR A 233 6.22 16.71 -10.36
CA THR A 233 4.98 17.38 -10.74
C THR A 233 4.70 17.13 -12.23
N GLU A 234 3.56 17.61 -12.74
CA GLU A 234 3.22 17.51 -14.16
C GLU A 234 4.25 18.18 -15.09
N SER A 235 4.97 19.20 -14.59
CA SER A 235 5.86 20.03 -15.42
C SER A 235 7.32 20.00 -15.01
N LYS A 236 7.63 19.62 -13.77
CA LYS A 236 8.98 19.74 -13.21
C LYS A 236 9.30 18.57 -12.29
N THR A 237 10.58 18.25 -12.19
CA THR A 237 11.12 17.40 -11.14
C THR A 237 12.04 18.24 -10.27
N PHE A 238 11.75 18.26 -8.97
CA PHE A 238 12.60 18.88 -7.95
C PHE A 238 13.37 17.78 -7.23
N ILE A 239 14.64 18.03 -6.94
CA ILE A 239 15.46 17.15 -6.11
C ILE A 239 15.84 17.95 -4.87
N PHE A 240 15.41 17.46 -3.71
CA PHE A 240 15.79 17.96 -2.41
C PHE A 240 16.87 17.05 -1.84
N ASP A 241 17.94 17.64 -1.34
CA ASP A 241 19.02 16.96 -0.64
C ASP A 241 19.11 17.44 0.81
N SER A 242 19.98 16.79 1.59
CA SER A 242 20.21 17.11 3.00
C SER A 242 18.93 17.10 3.85
N ILE A 243 17.96 16.26 3.47
CA ILE A 243 16.83 15.97 4.35
C ILE A 243 17.38 15.05 5.43
N HIS A 244 17.33 15.50 6.68
CA HIS A 244 17.71 14.66 7.80
C HIS A 244 16.44 14.13 8.44
N PRO A 245 16.12 12.83 8.30
CA PRO A 245 15.06 12.19 9.06
C PRO A 245 15.29 12.50 10.53
N SER A 246 14.40 13.30 11.11
CA SER A 246 14.69 14.03 12.34
C SER A 246 14.83 13.14 13.59
N PHE A 247 14.44 11.87 13.51
CA PHE A 247 14.56 10.82 14.53
C PHE A 247 13.99 9.51 13.94
N HIS A 248 14.44 8.33 14.40
CA HIS A 248 13.66 7.10 14.23
C HIS A 248 12.34 7.29 14.98
N ALA A 249 11.20 7.00 14.36
CA ALA A 249 9.94 7.08 15.07
C ALA A 249 10.04 6.23 16.35
N PRO A 250 9.71 6.77 17.55
CA PRO A 250 10.02 6.11 18.81
C PRO A 250 9.29 4.76 19.00
N ASP A 251 8.23 4.55 18.22
CA ASP A 251 7.44 3.34 18.13
C ASP A 251 7.90 2.37 17.02
N ARG A 252 8.89 2.75 16.19
CA ARG A 252 9.41 1.92 15.12
C ARG A 252 10.45 0.91 15.64
N PRO A 253 10.28 -0.39 15.37
CA PRO A 253 11.26 -1.42 15.67
C PRO A 253 12.52 -1.37 14.79
N LEU A 254 13.60 -2.00 15.26
CA LEU A 254 14.85 -2.10 14.49
C LEU A 254 14.68 -2.95 13.22
N ASP A 255 15.37 -2.57 12.15
CA ASP A 255 15.26 -3.26 10.85
C ASP A 255 15.63 -4.75 10.92
N ASP A 256 16.64 -5.12 11.71
CA ASP A 256 17.05 -6.52 11.90
C ASP A 256 15.95 -7.36 12.59
N GLU A 257 15.21 -6.76 13.52
CA GLU A 257 14.08 -7.42 14.19
C GLU A 257 12.91 -7.62 13.24
N LEU A 258 12.59 -6.59 12.44
CA LEU A 258 11.56 -6.67 11.40
C LEU A 258 11.89 -7.76 10.37
N MET A 259 13.15 -7.86 9.94
CA MET A 259 13.61 -8.89 9.02
C MET A 259 13.49 -10.31 9.63
N ASN A 260 13.92 -10.48 10.88
CA ASN A 260 13.79 -11.75 11.59
C ASN A 260 12.33 -12.21 11.72
N VAL A 261 11.41 -11.28 12.05
CA VAL A 261 9.99 -11.62 12.15
C VAL A 261 9.38 -11.91 10.79
N ARG A 262 9.76 -11.17 9.75
CA ARG A 262 9.34 -11.44 8.38
C ARG A 262 9.71 -12.87 7.95
N ASP A 263 10.94 -13.29 8.19
CA ASP A 263 11.40 -14.64 7.82
C ASP A 263 10.66 -15.74 8.61
N LYS A 264 10.45 -15.54 9.91
CA LYS A 264 9.64 -16.45 10.73
C LYS A 264 8.18 -16.51 10.28
N LEU A 265 7.61 -15.37 9.88
CA LEU A 265 6.25 -15.30 9.39
C LEU A 265 6.11 -16.10 8.08
N ARG A 266 7.07 -16.01 7.16
CA ARG A 266 7.05 -16.82 5.94
C ARG A 266 7.08 -18.32 6.22
N LEU A 267 7.95 -18.75 7.12
CA LEU A 267 7.99 -20.16 7.55
C LEU A 267 6.64 -20.58 8.13
N LEU A 268 6.03 -19.73 8.97
CA LEU A 268 4.73 -20.00 9.56
C LEU A 268 3.61 -20.10 8.51
N LYS A 269 3.60 -19.20 7.50
CA LYS A 269 2.68 -19.26 6.35
C LYS A 269 2.86 -20.55 5.57
N GLY A 270 4.10 -20.97 5.31
CA GLY A 270 4.40 -22.23 4.63
C GLY A 270 3.85 -23.45 5.38
N LEU A 271 4.09 -23.54 6.69
CA LEU A 271 3.52 -24.60 7.52
C LEU A 271 1.99 -24.64 7.47
N PHE A 272 1.35 -23.48 7.44
CA PHE A 272 -0.10 -23.37 7.35
C PHE A 272 -0.61 -23.82 5.97
N THR A 273 -0.01 -23.34 4.88
CA THR A 273 -0.43 -23.72 3.52
C THR A 273 -0.18 -25.19 3.21
N ASP A 274 0.85 -25.79 3.83
CA ASP A 274 1.16 -27.22 3.70
C ASP A 274 0.23 -28.09 4.57
N GLY A 275 -0.70 -27.49 5.33
CA GLY A 275 -1.64 -28.18 6.20
C GLY A 275 -0.99 -28.80 7.45
N LEU A 276 0.22 -28.36 7.81
CA LEU A 276 0.99 -28.90 8.95
C LEU A 276 0.55 -28.30 10.30
N ILE A 277 -0.16 -27.17 10.28
CA ILE A 277 -0.73 -26.52 11.46
C ILE A 277 -2.18 -26.09 11.19
N LEU A 278 -2.99 -26.04 12.25
CA LEU A 278 -4.38 -25.59 12.18
C LEU A 278 -4.48 -24.07 12.15
N ASN A 279 -5.62 -23.54 11.69
CA ASN A 279 -5.88 -22.09 11.68
C ASN A 279 -5.71 -21.44 13.06
N SER A 280 -6.27 -22.05 14.10
CA SER A 280 -6.14 -21.54 15.48
C SER A 280 -4.69 -21.48 15.96
N GLU A 281 -3.86 -22.42 15.53
CA GLU A 281 -2.44 -22.45 15.86
C GLU A 281 -1.64 -21.41 15.07
N PHE A 282 -1.96 -21.23 13.79
CA PHE A 282 -1.41 -20.16 12.96
C PHE A 282 -1.67 -18.80 13.58
N ASP A 283 -2.91 -18.51 13.97
CA ASP A 283 -3.32 -17.23 14.57
C ASP A 283 -2.55 -16.95 15.87
N VAL A 284 -2.46 -17.93 16.78
CA VAL A 284 -1.75 -17.79 18.06
C VAL A 284 -0.25 -17.57 17.84
N ARG A 285 0.39 -18.34 16.94
CA ARG A 285 1.83 -18.21 16.66
C ARG A 285 2.14 -16.88 15.96
N ARG A 286 1.26 -16.44 15.06
CA ARG A 286 1.37 -15.15 14.37
C ARG A 286 1.26 -13.99 15.36
N ALA A 287 0.28 -14.00 16.25
CA ALA A 287 0.13 -12.96 17.28
C ALA A 287 1.41 -12.85 18.14
N LYS A 288 1.96 -13.97 18.59
CA LYS A 288 3.21 -14.01 19.39
C LYS A 288 4.45 -13.47 18.66
N LEU A 289 4.49 -13.54 17.33
CA LEU A 289 5.60 -12.97 16.56
C LEU A 289 5.61 -11.44 16.66
N PHE A 290 4.43 -10.82 16.65
CA PHE A 290 4.27 -9.37 16.67
C PHE A 290 4.22 -8.78 18.09
N GLU A 291 3.76 -9.54 19.08
CA GLU A 291 3.88 -9.14 20.51
C GLU A 291 5.32 -8.84 20.91
N LYS A 292 6.29 -9.58 20.39
CA LYS A 292 7.72 -9.38 20.69
C LYS A 292 8.28 -8.08 20.15
N ILE A 293 7.67 -7.54 19.10
CA ILE A 293 8.12 -6.31 18.46
C ILE A 293 7.41 -5.08 19.05
N GLY A 294 6.15 -5.23 19.49
CA GLY A 294 5.41 -4.16 20.17
C GLY A 294 5.59 -4.12 21.70
N GLY A 295 6.34 -5.06 22.27
CA GLY A 295 6.40 -5.32 23.71
C GLY A 295 7.57 -4.71 24.49
N ASP A 296 8.58 -4.15 23.82
CA ASP A 296 9.77 -3.58 24.48
C ASP A 296 9.71 -2.04 24.63
N GLY A 297 8.49 -1.52 24.84
CA GLY A 297 8.25 -0.19 25.39
C GLY A 297 7.98 -0.26 26.89
N LYS A 298 9.03 -0.39 27.71
CA LYS A 298 9.00 -0.03 29.13
C LYS A 298 9.75 1.27 29.35
#